data_AF-A0A5A5S0B8-F1
#
_entry.id   AF-A0A5A5S0B8-F1
#
_cell.length_a   1.000
_cell.length_b   1.000
_cell.length_c   1.000
_cell.angle_alpha   90.00
_cell.angle_beta   90.00
_cell.angle_gamma   90.00
#
_symmetry.space_group_name_H-M   'P 1'
#
loop_
_entity.id
_entity.type
_entity.pdbx_description
1 polymer ?
#
loop_
_entity_poly.entity_id
_entity_poly.type
_entity_poly.pdbx_seq_one_letter_code
_entity_poly.pdbx_strand_id
1 'polypeptide(L)' 'MDIEIPRKIAESFGLDENSIVERTEKPCNPTLDRLLASIPEDFQYPEDVLDFVESGPGGKEMI' A
#
# COMPACT_ATOMS: atom_id res chain seq x y z
N MET A 1 -18.20 -3.24 8.29
CA MET A 1 -18.33 -4.29 7.27
C MET A 1 -17.70 -5.52 7.89
N ASP A 2 -18.52 -6.49 8.24
CA ASP A 2 -18.03 -7.74 8.81
C ASP A 2 -17.70 -8.70 7.66
N ILE A 3 -16.62 -9.48 7.81
CA ILE A 3 -16.18 -10.45 6.80
C ILE A 3 -16.64 -11.82 7.26
N GLU A 4 -17.54 -12.44 6.50
CA GLU A 4 -17.98 -13.82 6.76
C GLU A 4 -16.98 -14.82 6.18
N ILE A 5 -16.42 -15.67 7.04
CA ILE A 5 -15.53 -16.75 6.63
C ILE A 5 -16.37 -18.02 6.42
N PRO A 6 -16.30 -18.68 5.25
CA PRO A 6 -16.99 -19.94 5.02
C PRO A 6 -16.62 -21.01 6.06
N ARG A 7 -17.63 -21.71 6.58
CA ARG A 7 -17.48 -22.69 7.66
C ARG A 7 -16.40 -23.74 7.44
N LYS A 8 -16.31 -24.30 6.22
CA LYS A 8 -15.28 -25.30 5.87
C LYS A 8 -13.85 -24.74 5.99
N ILE A 9 -13.69 -23.44 5.71
CA ILE A 9 -12.41 -22.74 5.86
C ILE A 9 -12.12 -22.54 7.34
N ALA A 10 -13.09 -22.03 8.13
CA ALA A 10 -12.93 -21.87 9.57
C ALA A 10 -12.52 -23.17 10.27
N GLU A 11 -13.22 -24.28 9.97
CA GLU A 11 -12.91 -25.62 10.51
C GLU A 11 -11.49 -26.09 10.11
N SER A 12 -11.05 -25.82 8.87
CA SER A 12 -9.70 -26.19 8.41
C SER A 12 -8.58 -25.43 9.12
N PHE A 13 -8.86 -24.22 9.61
CA PHE A 13 -7.94 -23.40 10.38
C PHE A 13 -8.15 -23.53 11.91
N GLY A 14 -9.07 -24.38 12.34
CA GLY A 14 -9.40 -24.58 13.77
C GLY A 14 -10.06 -23.37 14.42
N LEU A 15 -10.69 -22.50 13.63
CA LEU A 15 -11.39 -21.31 14.11
C LEU A 15 -12.81 -21.67 14.54
N ASP A 16 -13.24 -21.10 15.66
CA ASP A 16 -14.60 -21.20 16.20
C ASP A 16 -15.32 -19.84 16.17
N GLU A 17 -16.57 -19.81 16.65
CA GLU A 17 -17.42 -18.60 16.66
C GLU A 17 -16.90 -17.46 17.56
N ASN A 18 -15.94 -17.75 18.45
CA ASN A 18 -15.33 -16.76 19.33
C ASN A 18 -13.91 -16.37 18.87
N SER A 19 -13.45 -16.93 17.75
CA SER A 19 -12.11 -16.70 17.23
C SER A 19 -12.00 -15.34 16.55
N ILE A 20 -11.05 -14.53 17.02
CA ILE A 20 -10.75 -13.22 16.43
C ILE A 20 -9.61 -13.38 15.44
N VAL A 21 -9.85 -13.02 14.19
CA VAL A 21 -8.83 -13.06 13.13
C VAL A 21 -8.40 -11.63 12.81
N GLU A 22 -7.10 -11.36 13.01
CA GLU A 22 -6.50 -10.10 12.55
C GLU A 22 -6.03 -10.25 11.11
N ARG A 23 -6.41 -9.30 10.25
CA ARG A 23 -5.87 -9.22 8.90
C ARG A 23 -4.46 -8.64 8.99
N THR A 24 -3.47 -9.51 9.05
CA THR A 24 -2.08 -9.09 8.87
C THR A 24 -1.86 -8.76 7.40
N GLU A 25 -1.62 -7.49 7.10
CA GLU A 25 -1.01 -7.13 5.82
C GLU A 25 0.39 -7.75 5.82
N LYS A 26 0.73 -8.51 4.77
CA LYS A 26 2.08 -9.04 4.65
C LYS A 26 3.06 -7.86 4.77
N PRO A 27 4.15 -7.97 5.54
CA PRO A 27 5.20 -6.97 5.53
C PRO A 27 5.73 -6.93 4.10
N CYS A 28 5.22 -5.98 3.33
CA CYS A 28 5.69 -5.70 2.00
C CYS A 28 6.98 -4.94 2.25
N ASN A 29 8.11 -5.64 2.15
CA ASN A 29 9.42 -5.01 1.93
C ASN A 29 9.69 -5.06 0.42
N PRO A 30 8.93 -4.32 -0.42
CA PRO A 30 9.23 -4.30 -1.83
C PRO A 30 10.58 -3.63 -2.02
N THR A 31 11.37 -4.13 -2.95
CA THR A 31 12.54 -3.39 -3.43
C THR A 31 12.06 -2.09 -4.06
N LEU A 32 12.94 -1.08 -4.09
CA LEU A 32 12.64 0.18 -4.79
C LEU A 32 12.19 -0.07 -6.23
N ASP A 33 12.85 -0.99 -6.94
CA ASP A 33 12.49 -1.36 -8.31
C ASP A 33 11.05 -1.88 -8.43
N ARG A 34 10.60 -2.67 -7.45
CA ARG A 34 9.24 -3.22 -7.43
C ARG A 34 8.20 -2.14 -7.14
N LEU A 35 8.53 -1.16 -6.30
CA LEU A 35 7.67 -0.01 -6.06
C LEU A 35 7.55 0.86 -7.31
N LEU A 36 8.68 1.16 -7.96
CA LEU A 36 8.69 1.95 -9.19
C LEU A 36 7.93 1.26 -10.32
N ALA A 37 8.06 -0.07 -10.45
CA ALA A 37 7.31 -0.85 -11.42
C ALA A 37 5.80 -0.95 -11.13
N SER A 38 5.32 -0.53 -9.95
CA SER A 38 3.90 -0.51 -9.61
C SER A 38 3.21 0.81 -9.94
N ILE A 39 3.99 1.84 -10.29
CA ILE A 39 3.45 3.14 -10.71
C ILE A 39 2.88 2.98 -12.13
N PRO A 40 1.61 3.38 -12.39
CA PRO A 40 1.04 3.34 -13.72
C PRO A 40 1.81 4.20 -14.73
N GLU A 41 1.86 3.76 -15.99
CA GLU A 41 2.52 4.53 -17.07
C GLU A 41 1.82 5.88 -17.35
N ASP A 42 0.53 5.98 -17.03
CA ASP A 42 -0.31 7.17 -17.18
C ASP A 42 -0.39 8.03 -15.91
N PHE A 43 0.47 7.77 -14.91
CA PHE A 43 0.50 8.55 -13.68
C PHE A 43 0.78 10.04 -13.94
N GLN A 44 -0.10 10.90 -13.45
CA GLN A 44 0.06 12.36 -13.50
C GLN A 44 -0.07 12.96 -12.10
N TYR A 45 0.79 13.93 -11.80
CA TYR A 45 0.69 14.69 -10.55
C TYR A 45 -0.54 15.62 -10.59
N PRO A 46 -1.27 15.78 -9.48
CA PRO A 46 -2.35 16.76 -9.38
C PRO A 46 -1.88 18.19 -9.69
N GLU A 47 -2.78 19.04 -10.19
CA GLU A 47 -2.47 20.42 -10.60
C GLU A 47 -1.83 21.24 -9.47
N ASP A 48 -2.29 21.06 -8.24
CA ASP A 48 -1.80 21.78 -7.05
C ASP A 48 -0.32 21.49 -6.69
N VAL A 49 0.25 20.41 -7.22
CA VAL A 49 1.66 20.01 -7.00
C VAL A 49 2.52 20.06 -8.26
N LEU A 50 1.95 20.35 -9.43
CA LEU A 50 2.70 20.47 -10.68
C LEU A 50 3.75 21.58 -10.60
N ASP A 51 3.39 22.76 -10.09
CA ASP A 51 4.30 23.90 -9.96
C ASP A 51 5.53 23.54 -9.11
N PHE A 52 5.35 22.76 -8.05
CA PHE A 52 6.47 22.28 -7.23
C PHE A 52 7.38 21.29 -7.97
N VAL A 53 6.79 20.34 -8.71
CA VAL A 53 7.55 19.34 -9.48
C VAL A 53 8.32 19.99 -10.63
N GLU A 54 7.73 20.97 -11.28
CA GLU A 54 8.35 21.71 -12.40
C GLU A 54 9.30 22.80 -11.92
N SER A 55 9.11 23.32 -10.70
CA SER A 55 10.08 24.19 -10.06
C SER A 55 11.35 23.38 -9.80
N GLY A 56 12.34 23.52 -10.69
CA GLY A 56 13.66 22.94 -10.49
C GLY A 56 14.22 23.30 -9.10
N PRO A 57 15.31 22.64 -8.65
CA PRO A 57 15.81 22.76 -7.29
C PRO A 57 16.05 24.23 -6.90
N GLY A 58 15.14 24.80 -6.11
CA GLY A 58 15.25 26.17 -5.57
C GLY A 58 16.08 26.26 -4.30
N GLY A 59 16.44 25.11 -3.73
CA GLY A 59 17.32 25.01 -2.57
C GLY A 59 18.77 25.23 -2.97
N LYS A 60 19.42 26.23 -2.36
CA LYS A 60 20.88 26.33 -2.39
C LYS A 60 21.44 25.37 -1.36
N GLU A 61 22.20 24.37 -1.81
CA GLU A 61 22.96 23.50 -0.92
C GLU A 61 23.82 24.37 0.02
N MET A 62 23.61 24.22 1.33
CA MET A 62 24.42 24.86 2.35
C MET A 62 25.61 23.95 2.65
N ILE A 63 26.78 24.35 2.16
CA ILE A 63 28.10 23.78 2.50
C ILE A 63 28.71 24.48 3.71
#